data_AF-A0A418YLG1-F1
#
_entry.id   AF-A0A418YLG1-F1
#
_cell.length_a   1.000
_cell.length_b   1.000
_cell.length_c   1.000
_cell.angle_alpha   90.00
_cell.angle_beta   90.00
_cell.angle_gamma   90.00
#
_symmetry.space_group_name_H-M   'P 1'
#
loop_
_entity.id
_entity.type
_entity.pdbx_description
1 polymer ?
#
loop_
_entity_poly.entity_id
_entity_poly.type
_entity_poly.pdbx_seq_one_letter_code
_entity_poly.pdbx_strand_id
1 'polypeptide(L)'
;MDFLLNGTSYGGGAAIGVAEGYKKGFVATFGEDFGRDFTAGSSLQIYRGETLVDQLSLKGTAAGMAMVRRCLAAIRADKSAAQREKQRYAHIADDPFAVKQTEMEKLQFGVNSAKPRSLPAAWVSDADYPSAAQRERRQGVTGYKLEVNADGQATSCIVTSSSGHPDLDEAACRLIPRRARFSTGGLYESKVTWRLPE
;
A
#
# COMPACT_ATOMS: atom_id res chain seq x y z
N MET A 1 29.82 -7.81 -24.83
CA MET A 1 29.96 -9.23 -24.43
C MET A 1 29.32 -10.00 -25.54
N ASP A 2 30.04 -10.93 -26.12
CA ASP A 2 29.60 -11.66 -27.30
C ASP A 2 29.46 -13.14 -26.96
N PHE A 3 28.32 -13.72 -27.30
CA PHE A 3 27.98 -15.10 -26.98
C PHE A 3 27.89 -15.88 -28.27
N LEU A 4 28.82 -16.81 -28.49
CA LEU A 4 28.83 -17.68 -29.66
C LEU A 4 28.30 -19.06 -29.26
N LEU A 5 27.10 -19.38 -29.72
CA LEU A 5 26.49 -20.69 -29.53
C LEU A 5 26.67 -21.49 -30.82
N ASN A 6 27.48 -22.56 -30.76
CA ASN A 6 27.90 -23.32 -31.94
C ASN A 6 28.45 -22.44 -33.09
N GLY A 7 29.08 -21.30 -32.76
CA GLY A 7 29.58 -20.32 -33.74
C GLY A 7 28.56 -19.26 -34.19
N THR A 8 27.27 -19.42 -33.88
CA THR A 8 26.25 -18.38 -34.11
C THR A 8 26.30 -17.33 -33.02
N SER A 9 26.42 -16.06 -33.42
CA SER A 9 26.43 -14.94 -32.47
C SER A 9 25.04 -14.60 -31.98
N TYR A 10 24.89 -14.66 -30.67
CA TYR A 10 23.79 -14.09 -29.93
C TYR A 10 24.33 -12.82 -29.28
N GLY A 11 24.00 -11.68 -29.89
CA GLY A 11 24.32 -10.38 -29.33
C GLY A 11 23.79 -10.31 -27.90
N GLY A 12 24.70 -10.19 -26.94
CA GLY A 12 24.34 -10.08 -25.54
C GLY A 12 23.95 -8.64 -25.24
N GLY A 13 22.78 -8.44 -24.64
CA GLY A 13 22.49 -7.18 -23.94
C GLY A 13 23.53 -6.92 -22.83
N ALA A 14 23.31 -5.88 -22.02
CA ALA A 14 24.17 -5.63 -20.88
C ALA A 14 24.28 -6.90 -20.00
N ALA A 15 25.50 -7.41 -19.83
CA ALA A 15 25.79 -8.50 -18.90
C ALA A 15 26.22 -7.90 -17.57
N ILE A 16 25.64 -8.39 -16.47
CA ILE A 16 25.97 -7.95 -15.11
C ILE A 16 26.86 -9.01 -14.48
N GLY A 17 28.08 -8.63 -14.10
CA GLY A 17 28.97 -9.53 -13.35
C GLY A 17 28.42 -9.83 -11.96
N VAL A 18 28.52 -11.08 -11.52
CA VAL A 18 28.15 -11.52 -10.17
C VAL A 18 29.33 -12.21 -9.51
N ALA A 19 29.50 -12.01 -8.21
CA ALA A 19 30.54 -12.67 -7.44
C ALA A 19 30.05 -13.02 -6.03
N GLU A 20 30.36 -14.23 -5.58
CA GLU A 20 30.08 -14.71 -4.22
C GLU A 20 31.29 -15.51 -3.72
N GLY A 21 32.06 -14.91 -2.79
CA GLY A 21 33.34 -15.45 -2.36
C GLY A 21 34.33 -15.56 -3.53
N TYR A 22 34.81 -16.78 -3.80
CA TYR A 22 35.72 -17.06 -4.92
C TYR A 22 34.99 -17.34 -6.24
N LYS A 23 33.66 -17.49 -6.23
CA LYS A 23 32.86 -17.76 -7.43
C LYS A 23 32.62 -16.44 -8.16
N LYS A 24 32.92 -16.44 -9.46
CA LYS A 24 32.66 -15.32 -10.37
C LYS A 24 31.77 -15.81 -11.50
N GLY A 25 30.86 -14.97 -11.94
CA GLY A 25 29.95 -15.27 -13.05
C GLY A 25 29.35 -13.99 -13.60
N PHE A 26 28.32 -14.15 -14.39
CA PHE A 26 27.54 -13.04 -14.91
C PHE A 26 26.09 -13.47 -15.13
N VAL A 27 25.21 -12.49 -15.24
CA VAL A 27 23.83 -12.64 -15.69
C VAL A 27 23.70 -11.89 -17.00
N ALA A 28 23.17 -12.55 -18.02
CA ALA A 28 22.89 -11.97 -19.32
C ALA A 28 21.47 -12.30 -19.75
N THR A 29 20.85 -11.37 -20.48
CA THR A 29 19.53 -11.55 -21.08
C THR A 29 19.67 -11.82 -22.57
N PHE A 30 18.85 -12.73 -23.07
CA PHE A 30 18.83 -13.12 -24.48
C PHE A 30 17.42 -13.00 -25.04
N GLY A 31 17.30 -12.90 -26.37
CA GLY A 31 16.02 -12.97 -27.07
C GLY A 31 15.38 -14.36 -26.98
N GLU A 32 14.14 -14.47 -27.44
CA GLU A 32 13.31 -15.68 -27.30
C GLU A 32 13.91 -16.92 -27.99
N ASP A 33 14.64 -16.73 -29.08
CA ASP A 33 15.25 -17.83 -29.85
C ASP A 33 16.41 -18.52 -29.11
N PHE A 34 17.14 -17.80 -28.26
CA PHE A 34 18.32 -18.34 -27.58
C PHE A 34 17.99 -19.59 -26.77
N GLY A 35 16.85 -19.62 -26.07
CA GLY A 35 16.46 -20.77 -25.26
C GLY A 35 16.26 -22.05 -26.08
N ARG A 36 15.68 -21.93 -27.30
CA ARG A 36 15.52 -23.07 -28.21
C ARG A 36 16.89 -23.55 -28.67
N ASP A 37 17.70 -22.64 -29.18
CA ASP A 37 18.96 -22.98 -29.82
C ASP A 37 19.98 -23.47 -28.79
N PHE A 38 20.00 -22.89 -27.58
CA PHE A 38 20.84 -23.31 -26.46
C PHE A 38 20.57 -24.77 -26.06
N THR A 39 19.32 -25.23 -26.17
CA THR A 39 18.98 -26.63 -25.88
C THR A 39 19.41 -27.61 -26.96
N ALA A 40 19.54 -27.15 -28.20
CA ALA A 40 20.12 -27.92 -29.31
C ALA A 40 21.65 -27.74 -29.42
N GLY A 41 22.20 -26.77 -28.69
CA GLY A 41 23.60 -26.41 -28.70
C GLY A 41 24.51 -27.46 -28.11
N SER A 42 25.79 -27.40 -28.49
CA SER A 42 26.84 -28.28 -27.99
C SER A 42 27.95 -27.51 -27.26
N SER A 43 28.16 -26.24 -27.63
CA SER A 43 29.17 -25.37 -27.05
C SER A 43 28.68 -23.93 -27.00
N LEU A 44 28.90 -23.26 -25.87
CA LEU A 44 28.70 -21.82 -25.69
C LEU A 44 30.05 -21.17 -25.35
N GLN A 45 30.50 -20.25 -26.19
CA GLN A 45 31.70 -19.44 -25.95
C GLN A 45 31.30 -18.01 -25.59
N ILE A 46 32.02 -17.43 -24.64
CA ILE A 46 31.71 -16.11 -24.07
C ILE A 46 32.94 -15.21 -24.25
N TYR A 47 32.78 -14.09 -24.94
CA TYR A 47 33.85 -13.17 -25.28
C TYR A 47 33.64 -11.79 -24.69
N ARG A 48 34.75 -11.16 -24.27
CA ARG A 48 34.84 -9.74 -23.95
C ARG A 48 35.81 -9.06 -24.91
N GLY A 49 35.29 -8.49 -25.99
CA GLY A 49 36.13 -8.07 -27.11
C GLY A 49 36.81 -9.30 -27.69
N GLU A 50 38.13 -9.28 -27.80
CA GLU A 50 38.91 -10.41 -28.34
C GLU A 50 39.23 -11.50 -27.29
N THR A 51 38.96 -11.25 -26.01
CA THR A 51 39.29 -12.19 -24.94
C THR A 51 38.19 -13.24 -24.76
N LEU A 52 38.53 -14.52 -24.93
CA LEU A 52 37.67 -15.64 -24.51
C LEU A 52 37.62 -15.68 -22.99
N VAL A 53 36.46 -15.38 -22.43
CA VAL A 53 36.21 -15.38 -20.98
C VAL A 53 35.94 -16.81 -20.50
N ASP A 54 35.13 -17.56 -21.25
CA ASP A 54 34.76 -18.94 -20.89
C ASP A 54 34.25 -19.73 -22.11
N GLN A 55 34.33 -21.05 -22.04
CA GLN A 55 33.77 -21.98 -23.01
C GLN A 55 33.09 -23.15 -22.29
N LEU A 56 31.77 -23.21 -22.40
CA LEU A 56 30.92 -24.17 -21.72
C LEU A 56 30.47 -25.28 -22.68
N SER A 57 30.66 -26.54 -22.28
CA SER A 57 30.00 -27.67 -22.93
C SER A 57 28.52 -27.68 -22.55
N LEU A 58 27.65 -27.84 -23.55
CA LEU A 58 26.20 -27.92 -23.36
C LEU A 58 25.67 -29.35 -23.35
N LYS A 59 26.57 -30.34 -23.24
CA LYS A 59 26.18 -31.75 -23.18
C LYS A 59 25.29 -32.00 -21.96
N GLY A 60 24.08 -32.50 -22.20
CA GLY A 60 23.09 -32.79 -21.15
C GLY A 60 22.15 -31.62 -20.80
N THR A 61 22.45 -30.41 -21.24
CA THR A 61 21.62 -29.21 -21.00
C THR A 61 20.21 -29.38 -21.55
N ALA A 62 20.04 -30.10 -22.65
CA ALA A 62 18.73 -30.43 -23.22
C ALA A 62 17.79 -31.10 -22.21
N ALA A 63 18.28 -32.08 -21.45
CA ALA A 63 17.50 -32.80 -20.45
C ALA A 63 17.14 -31.89 -19.26
N GLY A 64 18.09 -31.09 -18.78
CA GLY A 64 17.84 -30.10 -17.73
C GLY A 64 16.79 -29.08 -18.15
N MET A 65 16.89 -28.53 -19.35
CA MET A 65 15.92 -27.57 -19.88
C MET A 65 14.55 -28.20 -20.19
N ALA A 66 14.49 -29.50 -20.50
CA ALA A 66 13.23 -30.23 -20.59
C ALA A 66 12.54 -30.33 -19.23
N MET A 67 13.30 -30.60 -18.15
CA MET A 67 12.77 -30.63 -16.78
C MET A 67 12.27 -29.24 -16.34
N VAL A 68 13.05 -28.17 -16.59
CA VAL A 68 12.65 -26.79 -16.30
C VAL A 68 11.35 -26.44 -17.03
N ARG A 69 11.24 -26.76 -18.33
CA ARG A 69 10.02 -26.52 -19.11
C ARG A 69 8.80 -27.26 -18.54
N ARG A 70 8.96 -28.51 -18.12
CA ARG A 70 7.89 -29.28 -17.45
C ARG A 70 7.45 -28.63 -16.14
N CYS A 71 8.39 -28.18 -15.31
CA CYS A 71 8.09 -27.48 -14.07
C CYS A 71 7.32 -26.18 -14.32
N LEU A 72 7.78 -25.36 -15.27
CA LEU A 72 7.09 -24.11 -15.64
C LEU A 72 5.68 -24.37 -16.19
N ALA A 73 5.49 -25.43 -16.96
CA ALA A 73 4.18 -25.82 -17.45
C ALA A 73 3.22 -26.19 -16.31
N ALA A 74 3.70 -26.97 -15.31
CA ALA A 74 2.91 -27.30 -14.12
C ALA A 74 2.52 -26.05 -13.33
N ILE A 75 3.47 -25.16 -13.03
CA ILE A 75 3.21 -23.89 -12.31
C ILE A 75 2.17 -23.04 -13.05
N ARG A 76 2.28 -22.94 -14.38
CA ARG A 76 1.30 -22.19 -15.20
C ARG A 76 -0.08 -22.86 -15.16
N ALA A 77 -0.14 -24.18 -15.21
CA ALA A 77 -1.38 -24.93 -15.12
C ALA A 77 -2.08 -24.67 -13.77
N ASP A 78 -1.34 -24.76 -12.66
CA ASP A 78 -1.87 -24.50 -11.31
C ASP A 78 -2.40 -23.08 -11.16
N LYS A 79 -1.61 -22.07 -11.59
CA LYS A 79 -2.06 -20.66 -11.59
C LYS A 79 -3.30 -20.46 -12.44
N SER A 80 -3.37 -21.10 -13.61
CA SER A 80 -4.56 -21.00 -14.48
C SER A 80 -5.79 -21.67 -13.84
N ALA A 81 -5.61 -22.76 -13.09
CA ALA A 81 -6.69 -23.44 -12.38
C ALA A 81 -7.23 -22.58 -11.25
N ALA A 82 -6.36 -21.99 -10.42
CA ALA A 82 -6.75 -21.06 -9.38
C ALA A 82 -7.51 -19.84 -9.95
N GLN A 83 -7.07 -19.31 -11.09
CA GLN A 83 -7.74 -18.18 -11.73
C GLN A 83 -9.14 -18.54 -12.25
N ARG A 84 -9.32 -19.74 -12.83
CA ARG A 84 -10.64 -20.22 -13.25
C ARG A 84 -11.60 -20.35 -12.06
N GLU A 85 -11.11 -20.86 -10.94
CA GLU A 85 -11.91 -20.98 -9.72
C GLU A 85 -12.31 -19.61 -9.17
N LYS A 86 -11.38 -18.64 -9.14
CA LYS A 86 -11.68 -17.26 -8.77
C LYS A 86 -12.76 -16.64 -9.67
N GLN A 87 -12.67 -16.85 -10.98
CA GLN A 87 -13.65 -16.33 -11.94
C GLN A 87 -15.03 -16.96 -11.75
N ARG A 88 -15.08 -18.26 -11.46
CA ARG A 88 -16.33 -18.98 -11.18
C ARG A 88 -17.11 -18.35 -10.02
N TYR A 89 -16.41 -17.90 -8.97
CA TYR A 89 -17.02 -17.29 -7.78
C TYR A 89 -17.05 -15.77 -7.79
N ALA A 90 -16.65 -15.11 -8.88
CA ALA A 90 -16.60 -13.65 -8.96
C ALA A 90 -17.96 -12.95 -8.77
N HIS A 91 -19.07 -13.68 -8.90
CA HIS A 91 -20.42 -13.17 -8.64
C HIS A 91 -20.79 -13.13 -7.16
N ILE A 92 -20.02 -13.78 -6.30
CA ILE A 92 -20.21 -13.78 -4.85
C ILE A 92 -19.28 -12.71 -4.29
N ALA A 93 -19.83 -11.78 -3.50
CA ALA A 93 -19.01 -10.80 -2.79
C ALA A 93 -18.07 -11.52 -1.79
N ASP A 94 -16.90 -10.93 -1.49
CA ASP A 94 -15.94 -11.49 -0.53
C ASP A 94 -16.60 -11.82 0.83
N ASP A 95 -17.54 -10.98 1.26
CA ASP A 95 -18.49 -11.29 2.33
C ASP A 95 -19.93 -11.09 1.81
N PRO A 96 -20.66 -12.16 1.49
CA PRO A 96 -22.03 -12.07 0.99
C PRO A 96 -23.05 -11.78 2.10
N PHE A 97 -22.63 -11.74 3.37
CA PHE A 97 -23.49 -11.48 4.53
C PHE A 97 -23.10 -10.20 5.29
N ALA A 98 -22.01 -9.53 4.92
CA ALA A 98 -21.68 -8.22 5.43
C ALA A 98 -22.80 -7.24 5.09
N VAL A 99 -23.53 -6.80 6.12
CA VAL A 99 -24.26 -5.54 6.05
C VAL A 99 -23.19 -4.47 5.80
N LYS A 100 -23.25 -3.78 4.66
CA LYS A 100 -22.32 -2.69 4.37
C LYS A 100 -22.40 -1.71 5.55
N GLN A 101 -21.33 -1.60 6.36
CA GLN A 101 -21.29 -0.67 7.50
C GLN A 101 -21.68 0.75 7.09
N THR A 102 -21.37 1.10 5.83
CA THR A 102 -21.75 2.35 5.17
C THR A 102 -23.26 2.55 4.97
N GLU A 103 -24.07 1.50 4.90
CA GLU A 103 -25.54 1.60 4.84
C GLU A 103 -26.14 1.81 6.23
N MET A 104 -25.58 1.18 7.27
CA MET A 104 -25.98 1.41 8.67
C MET A 104 -25.62 2.83 9.14
N GLU A 105 -24.40 3.32 8.85
CA GLU A 105 -24.00 4.71 9.14
C GLU A 105 -24.83 5.73 8.33
N LYS A 106 -25.16 5.46 7.06
CA LYS A 106 -26.00 6.34 6.22
C LYS A 106 -27.44 6.47 6.69
N LEU A 107 -28.02 5.37 7.19
CA LEU A 107 -29.40 5.36 7.67
C LEU A 107 -29.54 6.03 9.05
N GLN A 108 -28.48 5.99 9.85
CA GLN A 108 -28.49 6.47 11.24
C GLN A 108 -28.01 7.93 11.37
N PHE A 109 -27.07 8.36 10.51
CA PHE A 109 -26.59 9.73 10.42
C PHE A 109 -26.78 10.20 8.99
N GLY A 110 -27.89 10.92 8.76
CA GLY A 110 -28.25 11.41 7.43
C GLY A 110 -27.03 12.01 6.74
N VAL A 111 -26.86 11.71 5.45
CA VAL A 111 -25.75 12.10 4.54
C VAL A 111 -25.54 13.62 4.41
N ASN A 112 -26.18 14.40 5.26
CA ASN A 112 -26.13 15.84 5.34
C ASN A 112 -24.94 16.28 6.20
N SER A 113 -24.30 17.37 5.81
CA SER A 113 -23.36 18.05 6.69
C SER A 113 -24.15 18.82 7.76
N ALA A 114 -23.91 18.52 9.03
CA ALA A 114 -24.58 19.22 10.12
C ALA A 114 -24.14 20.69 10.14
N LYS A 115 -25.09 21.61 10.14
CA LYS A 115 -24.81 23.06 10.13
C LYS A 115 -24.77 23.61 11.56
N PRO A 116 -23.63 24.18 12.02
CA PRO A 116 -23.55 24.76 13.36
C PRO A 116 -24.53 25.92 13.53
N ARG A 117 -25.26 25.93 14.65
CA ARG A 117 -26.09 27.06 15.09
C ARG A 117 -25.26 28.08 15.87
N SER A 118 -24.27 27.60 16.61
CA SER A 118 -23.31 28.39 17.37
C SER A 118 -21.95 28.42 16.67
N LEU A 119 -21.18 29.49 16.86
CA LEU A 119 -19.85 29.64 16.28
C LEU A 119 -18.90 28.55 16.81
N PRO A 120 -18.26 27.74 15.94
CA PRO A 120 -17.34 26.69 16.37
C PRO A 120 -16.18 27.19 17.23
N ALA A 121 -15.68 28.40 16.93
CA ALA A 121 -14.61 29.05 17.69
C ALA A 121 -15.00 29.38 19.14
N ALA A 122 -16.28 29.38 19.49
CA ALA A 122 -16.76 29.66 20.85
C ALA A 122 -16.94 28.39 21.71
N TRP A 123 -16.73 27.19 21.16
CA TRP A 123 -16.94 25.95 21.90
C TRP A 123 -15.78 25.60 22.84
N VAL A 124 -14.60 26.12 22.58
CA VAL A 124 -13.43 26.01 23.44
C VAL A 124 -12.93 27.43 23.71
N SER A 125 -12.65 27.72 24.98
CA SER A 125 -12.13 29.01 25.42
C SER A 125 -10.81 28.82 26.16
N ASP A 126 -10.12 29.92 26.43
CA ASP A 126 -8.87 29.95 27.19
C ASP A 126 -9.01 29.36 28.61
N ALA A 127 -10.20 29.49 29.22
CA ALA A 127 -10.48 28.89 30.52
C ALA A 127 -10.54 27.36 30.49
N ASP A 128 -10.66 26.76 29.31
CA ASP A 128 -10.73 25.32 29.13
C ASP A 128 -9.37 24.66 28.90
N TYR A 129 -8.30 25.46 28.92
CA TYR A 129 -6.94 25.00 28.69
C TYR A 129 -6.53 24.00 29.80
N PRO A 130 -6.09 22.77 29.45
CA PRO A 130 -5.62 21.82 30.45
C PRO A 130 -4.44 22.39 31.25
N SER A 131 -4.54 22.38 32.58
CA SER A 131 -3.54 23.02 33.45
C SER A 131 -2.13 22.44 33.27
N ALA A 132 -2.01 21.15 32.98
CA ALA A 132 -0.74 20.50 32.65
C ALA A 132 -0.15 21.03 31.34
N ALA A 133 -0.95 21.06 30.27
CA ALA A 133 -0.55 21.63 28.98
C ALA A 133 -0.13 23.10 29.08
N GLN A 134 -0.82 23.90 29.90
CA GLN A 134 -0.49 25.31 30.12
C GLN A 134 0.87 25.48 30.80
N ARG A 135 1.13 24.76 31.91
CA ARG A 135 2.42 24.80 32.62
C ARG A 135 3.59 24.39 31.72
N GLU A 136 3.36 23.41 30.86
CA GLU A 136 4.36 22.88 29.93
C GLU A 136 4.41 23.61 28.58
N ARG A 137 3.63 24.69 28.42
CA ARG A 137 3.61 25.51 27.21
C ARG A 137 3.30 24.72 25.92
N ARG A 138 2.57 23.62 26.04
CA ARG A 138 2.12 22.81 24.90
C ARG A 138 1.17 23.63 24.04
N GLN A 139 1.11 23.39 22.73
CA GLN A 139 0.21 24.06 21.78
C GLN A 139 0.00 23.13 20.58
N GLY A 140 -1.05 23.37 19.79
CA GLY A 140 -1.26 22.60 18.57
C GLY A 140 -2.67 22.73 18.01
N VAL A 141 -2.99 21.91 17.02
CA VAL A 141 -4.30 21.91 16.36
C VAL A 141 -4.90 20.52 16.43
N THR A 142 -6.05 20.38 17.08
CA THR A 142 -6.82 19.13 17.09
C THR A 142 -7.87 19.18 15.99
N GLY A 143 -7.77 18.28 15.02
CA GLY A 143 -8.84 18.01 14.06
C GLY A 143 -9.82 16.98 14.63
N TYR A 144 -11.12 17.22 14.44
CA TYR A 144 -12.16 16.35 14.98
C TYR A 144 -13.34 16.18 14.00
N LYS A 145 -14.05 15.07 14.16
CA LYS A 145 -15.31 14.73 13.51
C LYS A 145 -16.37 14.48 14.58
N LEU A 146 -17.56 15.05 14.38
CA LEU A 146 -18.73 14.84 15.22
C LEU A 146 -19.83 14.15 14.43
N GLU A 147 -20.51 13.24 15.11
CA GLU A 147 -21.82 12.75 14.71
C GLU A 147 -22.89 13.56 15.43
N VAL A 148 -23.85 14.09 14.68
CA VAL A 148 -24.92 14.94 15.18
C VAL A 148 -26.25 14.24 14.94
N ASN A 149 -27.04 14.04 15.98
CA ASN A 149 -28.37 13.43 15.87
C ASN A 149 -29.40 14.39 15.23
N ALA A 150 -30.60 13.88 14.92
CA ALA A 150 -31.66 14.68 14.31
C ALA A 150 -32.06 15.92 15.13
N ASP A 151 -31.89 15.88 16.46
CA ASP A 151 -32.16 17.00 17.38
C ASP A 151 -31.07 18.08 17.39
N GLY A 152 -29.99 17.91 16.60
CA GLY A 152 -28.89 18.86 16.49
C GLY A 152 -27.89 18.80 17.64
N GLN A 153 -27.82 17.67 18.36
CA GLN A 153 -26.87 17.41 19.44
C GLN A 153 -25.75 16.49 18.95
N ALA A 154 -24.51 16.82 19.31
CA ALA A 154 -23.36 15.96 19.01
C ALA A 154 -23.35 14.74 19.95
N THR A 155 -23.41 13.54 19.39
CA THR A 155 -23.47 12.27 20.13
C THR A 155 -22.12 11.55 20.17
N SER A 156 -21.21 11.87 19.25
CA SER A 156 -19.86 11.30 19.20
C SER A 156 -18.82 12.37 18.85
N CYS A 157 -17.57 12.13 19.26
CA CYS A 157 -16.40 12.89 18.83
C CYS A 157 -15.23 11.96 18.56
N ILE A 158 -14.65 12.10 17.38
CA ILE A 158 -13.49 11.35 16.93
C ILE A 158 -12.40 12.35 16.57
N VAL A 159 -11.21 12.20 17.13
CA VAL A 159 -10.03 12.97 16.73
C VAL A 159 -9.54 12.43 15.38
N THR A 160 -9.55 13.28 14.35
CA THR A 160 -9.09 12.94 13.00
C THR A 160 -7.65 13.37 12.75
N SER A 161 -7.14 14.32 13.53
CA SER A 161 -5.75 14.77 13.51
C SER A 161 -5.36 15.25 14.91
N SER A 162 -4.38 14.59 15.52
CA SER A 162 -3.89 14.94 16.85
C SER A 162 -3.15 16.27 16.84
N SER A 163 -3.26 17.04 17.93
CA SER A 163 -2.44 18.23 18.16
C SER A 163 -0.98 17.92 18.51
N GLY A 164 -0.62 16.64 18.64
CA GLY A 164 0.67 16.19 19.19
C GLY A 164 0.66 16.02 20.72
N HIS A 165 -0.46 16.31 21.38
CA HIS A 165 -0.60 16.27 22.83
C HIS A 165 -1.96 15.65 23.24
N PRO A 166 -1.96 14.45 23.87
CA PRO A 166 -3.21 13.72 24.17
C PRO A 166 -4.18 14.48 25.08
N ASP A 167 -3.68 15.31 25.99
CA ASP A 167 -4.50 16.12 26.90
C ASP A 167 -5.27 17.23 26.20
N LEU A 168 -4.70 17.84 25.14
CA LEU A 168 -5.39 18.81 24.28
C LEU A 168 -6.46 18.13 23.41
N ASP A 169 -6.15 16.95 22.87
CA ASP A 169 -7.07 16.16 22.06
C ASP A 169 -8.27 15.65 22.87
N GLU A 170 -8.02 15.15 24.08
CA GLU A 170 -9.04 14.73 25.02
C GLU A 170 -9.91 15.92 25.47
N ALA A 171 -9.31 17.07 25.76
CA ALA A 171 -10.04 18.27 26.11
C ALA A 171 -10.99 18.71 24.98
N ALA A 172 -10.54 18.67 23.72
CA ALA A 172 -11.37 18.99 22.56
C ALA A 172 -12.59 18.06 22.50
N CYS A 173 -12.39 16.75 22.52
CA CYS A 173 -13.51 15.80 22.43
C CYS A 173 -14.39 15.74 23.68
N ARG A 174 -13.92 16.20 24.83
CA ARG A 174 -14.73 16.31 26.04
C ARG A 174 -15.67 17.53 26.00
N LEU A 175 -15.20 18.66 25.47
CA LEU A 175 -15.89 19.95 25.55
C LEU A 175 -16.79 20.21 24.35
N ILE A 176 -16.28 19.93 23.15
CA ILE A 176 -16.95 20.30 21.91
C ILE A 176 -18.34 19.65 21.80
N PRO A 177 -18.53 18.34 22.04
CA PRO A 177 -19.86 17.74 21.94
C PRO A 177 -20.90 18.32 22.92
N ARG A 178 -20.45 18.78 24.10
CA ARG A 178 -21.33 19.33 25.13
C ARG A 178 -21.87 20.72 24.76
N ARG A 179 -21.04 21.51 24.07
CA ARG A 179 -21.31 22.93 23.74
C ARG A 179 -21.76 23.14 22.30
N ALA A 180 -21.38 22.26 21.38
CA ALA A 180 -21.77 22.34 19.99
C ALA A 180 -23.28 22.14 19.83
N ARG A 181 -23.90 23.02 19.06
CA ARG A 181 -25.33 22.95 18.71
C ARG A 181 -25.48 23.14 17.21
N PHE A 182 -26.33 22.32 16.61
CA PHE A 182 -26.54 22.26 15.17
C PHE A 182 -28.01 22.49 14.82
N SER A 183 -28.28 22.98 13.62
CA SER A 183 -29.66 23.12 13.12
C SER A 183 -30.23 21.81 12.58
N THR A 184 -29.37 20.87 12.18
CA THR A 184 -29.76 19.59 11.58
C THR A 184 -28.77 18.51 12.00
N GLY A 185 -29.25 17.26 12.07
CA GLY A 185 -28.38 16.08 12.21
C GLY A 185 -27.54 15.81 10.98
N GLY A 186 -26.46 15.06 11.17
CA GLY A 186 -25.48 14.73 10.14
C GLY A 186 -24.04 14.68 10.67
N LEU A 187 -23.08 14.74 9.76
CA LEU A 187 -21.65 14.77 10.10
C LEU A 187 -21.10 16.20 10.10
N TYR A 188 -20.22 16.50 11.05
CA TYR A 188 -19.50 17.77 11.12
C TYR A 188 -18.02 17.55 11.35
N GLU A 189 -17.17 18.18 10.55
CA GLU A 189 -15.72 18.14 10.71
C GLU A 189 -15.17 19.56 10.85
N SER A 190 -14.23 19.75 11.77
CA SER A 190 -13.57 21.04 11.98
C SER A 190 -12.28 20.86 12.77
N LYS A 191 -11.62 21.97 13.10
CA LYS A 191 -10.38 22.01 13.87
C LYS A 191 -10.48 23.05 14.98
N VAL A 192 -9.86 22.76 16.11
CA VAL A 192 -9.64 23.72 17.20
C VAL A 192 -8.14 24.00 17.33
N THR A 193 -7.80 25.28 17.51
CA THR A 193 -6.40 25.71 17.69
C THR A 193 -6.16 26.01 19.16
N TRP A 194 -5.20 25.34 19.77
CA TRP A 194 -4.75 25.57 21.13
C TRP A 194 -3.56 26.53 21.12
N ARG A 195 -3.79 27.76 21.56
CA ARG A 195 -2.75 28.77 21.81
C ARG A 195 -2.69 29.06 23.31
N LEU A 196 -1.51 29.38 23.82
CA LEU A 196 -1.40 29.78 25.21
C LEU A 196 -2.25 31.02 25.46
N PRO A 197 -3.09 31.01 26.52
CA PRO A 197 -3.87 32.18 26.89
C PRO A 197 -2.95 33.30 27.39
N GLU A 198 -3.35 34.55 27.13
CA GLU A 198 -2.64 35.76 27.59
C GLU A 198 -2.76 36.00 29.10
#